data_AF-A0A7W0ZIP8-F1
#
_entry.id   AF-A0A7W0ZIP8-F1
#
_cell.length_a   1.000
_cell.length_b   1.000
_cell.length_c   1.000
_cell.angle_alpha   90.00
_cell.angle_beta   90.00
_cell.angle_gamma   90.00
#
_symmetry.space_group_name_H-M   'P 1'
#
loop_
_entity.id
_entity.type
_entity.pdbx_description
1 polymer ?
#
loop_
_entity_poly.entity_id
_entity_poly.type
_entity_poly.pdbx_seq_one_letter_code
_entity_poly.pdbx_strand_id
1 'polypeptide(L)'
;MAAHGTNPRRASSRESKALLLGEAATGTDDRAIRAAVARVPEAIGVRDLRTMHLAPDQILVAADIEFRDGLDTQAIEAAVDRLEAEIAR
;
A
#
# COMPACT_ATOMS: atom_id res chain seq x y z
N MET A 1 -28.25 -15.16 -21.70
CA MET A 1 -28.97 -14.87 -20.44
C MET A 1 -28.38 -15.80 -19.38
N ALA A 2 -27.34 -15.41 -18.64
CA ALA A 2 -27.40 -14.67 -17.36
C ALA A 2 -28.45 -15.29 -16.41
N ALA A 3 -28.14 -15.77 -15.21
CA ALA A 3 -27.39 -15.05 -14.21
C ALA A 3 -26.51 -15.96 -13.31
N HIS A 4 -25.33 -15.43 -13.06
CA HIS A 4 -24.32 -15.84 -12.11
C HIS A 4 -24.75 -15.38 -10.71
N GLY A 5 -25.11 -16.32 -9.82
CA GLY A 5 -25.39 -16.05 -8.41
C GLY A 5 -24.13 -16.28 -7.58
N THR A 6 -23.47 -15.20 -7.20
CA THR A 6 -22.27 -15.15 -6.36
C THR A 6 -22.53 -15.72 -4.97
N ASN A 7 -21.77 -16.77 -4.61
CA ASN A 7 -21.75 -17.36 -3.27
C ASN A 7 -21.06 -16.41 -2.26
N PRO A 8 -21.68 -16.05 -1.12
CA PRO A 8 -21.03 -15.22 -0.10
C PRO A 8 -19.91 -16.03 0.57
N ARG A 9 -18.64 -15.65 0.33
CA ARG A 9 -17.50 -16.27 1.01
C ARG A 9 -17.55 -15.94 2.51
N ARG A 10 -17.93 -16.94 3.31
CA ARG A 10 -17.74 -16.93 4.75
C ARG A 10 -16.24 -17.00 5.03
N ALA A 11 -15.65 -15.92 5.55
CA ALA A 11 -14.31 -15.95 6.09
C ALA A 11 -14.24 -17.05 7.17
N SER A 12 -13.36 -18.02 6.98
CA SER A 12 -13.19 -19.11 7.93
C SER A 12 -12.37 -18.61 9.13
N SER A 13 -12.68 -19.06 10.35
CA SER A 13 -12.03 -18.63 11.61
C SER A 13 -10.49 -18.70 11.60
N ARG A 14 -9.88 -19.43 10.65
CA ARG A 14 -8.42 -19.42 10.41
C ARG A 14 -7.91 -18.15 9.73
N GLU A 15 -8.64 -17.61 8.76
CA GLU A 15 -8.29 -16.34 8.11
C GLU A 15 -8.47 -15.16 9.08
N SER A 16 -9.47 -15.24 9.97
CA SER A 16 -9.70 -14.23 11.00
C SER A 16 -8.60 -14.18 12.07
N LYS A 17 -7.87 -15.27 12.32
CA LYS A 17 -6.75 -15.28 13.28
C LYS A 17 -5.49 -14.61 12.75
N ALA A 18 -5.27 -14.64 11.43
CA ALA A 18 -4.16 -13.92 10.79
C ALA A 18 -4.35 -12.39 10.86
N LEU A 19 -5.60 -11.91 10.91
CA LEU A 19 -5.93 -10.49 11.08
C LEU A 19 -5.73 -9.97 12.52
N LEU A 20 -5.49 -10.84 13.50
CA LEU A 20 -5.40 -10.48 14.93
C LEU A 20 -3.97 -10.34 15.45
N LEU A 21 -2.98 -10.70 14.64
CA LEU A 21 -1.57 -10.41 14.88
C LEU A 21 -1.15 -9.55 13.70
N GLY A 22 -0.60 -8.37 13.94
CA GLY A 22 -0.08 -7.47 12.90
C GLY A 22 1.07 -8.12 12.12
N GLU A 23 0.79 -9.18 11.37
CA GLU A 23 1.68 -9.76 10.39
C GLU A 23 1.92 -8.69 9.33
N ALA A 24 3.22 -8.41 9.10
CA ALA A 24 3.65 -7.55 8.02
C ALA A 24 2.95 -7.97 6.72
N ALA A 25 2.57 -7.00 5.90
CA ALA A 25 1.98 -7.35 4.61
C ALA A 25 2.95 -8.26 3.84
N THR A 26 2.39 -9.13 3.01
CA THR A 26 3.17 -10.19 2.37
C THR A 26 4.31 -9.56 1.56
N GLY A 27 5.43 -10.26 1.33
CA GLY A 27 6.53 -9.70 0.53
C GLY A 27 6.14 -9.29 -0.91
N THR A 28 4.93 -9.62 -1.35
CA THR A 28 4.32 -9.15 -2.60
C THR A 28 3.87 -7.68 -2.49
N ASP A 29 3.31 -7.27 -1.35
CA ASP A 29 2.81 -5.91 -1.11
C ASP A 29 3.96 -4.91 -0.98
N ASP A 30 5.07 -5.28 -0.31
CA ASP A 30 6.29 -4.45 -0.25
C ASP A 30 6.84 -4.14 -1.64
N ARG A 31 6.93 -5.15 -2.53
CA ARG A 31 7.42 -4.96 -3.89
C ARG A 31 6.48 -4.07 -4.71
N ALA A 32 5.18 -4.24 -4.56
CA ALA A 32 4.19 -3.41 -5.26
C ALA A 32 4.31 -1.94 -4.83
N ILE A 33 4.39 -1.67 -3.53
CA ILE A 33 4.54 -0.32 -2.99
C ILE A 33 5.85 0.31 -3.48
N ARG A 34 6.98 -0.40 -3.39
CA ARG A 34 8.27 0.11 -3.89
C ARG A 34 8.24 0.41 -5.39
N ALA A 35 7.56 -0.43 -6.18
CA ALA A 35 7.40 -0.21 -7.61
C ALA A 35 6.49 0.99 -7.93
N ALA A 36 5.46 1.24 -7.11
CA ALA A 36 4.62 2.43 -7.21
C ALA A 36 5.42 3.70 -6.89
N VAL A 37 6.19 3.70 -5.80
CA VAL A 37 7.06 4.82 -5.43
C VAL A 37 8.05 5.15 -6.55
N ALA A 38 8.65 4.13 -7.19
CA ALA A 38 9.59 4.31 -8.29
C ALA A 38 8.99 4.98 -9.56
N ARG A 39 7.66 5.11 -9.65
CA ARG A 39 6.98 5.81 -10.76
C ARG A 39 6.89 7.32 -10.53
N VAL A 40 7.16 7.80 -9.31
CA VAL A 40 7.13 9.23 -8.95
C VAL A 40 8.55 9.80 -9.04
N PRO A 41 8.88 10.63 -10.05
CA PRO A 41 10.26 11.07 -10.31
C PRO A 41 10.91 11.87 -9.19
N GLU A 42 10.11 12.49 -8.33
CA GLU A 42 10.54 13.26 -7.17
C GLU A 42 10.99 12.38 -6.01
N ALA A 43 10.48 11.15 -5.92
CA ALA A 43 10.86 10.19 -4.90
C ALA A 43 12.10 9.41 -5.38
N ILE A 44 13.22 9.58 -4.68
CA ILE A 44 14.47 8.89 -5.02
C ILE A 44 14.57 7.51 -4.39
N GLY A 45 13.78 7.23 -3.36
CA GLY A 45 13.69 5.90 -2.78
C GLY A 45 12.85 5.81 -1.51
N VAL A 46 12.67 4.57 -1.05
CA VAL A 46 12.00 4.23 0.21
C VAL A 46 13.07 3.78 1.21
N ARG A 47 13.31 4.57 2.26
CA ARG A 47 14.31 4.28 3.31
C ARG A 47 13.82 3.22 4.28
N ASP A 48 12.59 3.35 4.76
CA ASP A 48 11.90 2.37 5.60
C ASP A 48 10.48 2.16 5.07
N LEU A 49 10.00 0.92 5.13
CA LEU A 49 8.64 0.56 4.73
C LEU A 49 8.09 -0.45 5.71
N ARG A 50 6.96 -0.11 6.33
CA ARG A 50 6.22 -0.97 7.23
C ARG A 50 4.78 -1.05 6.80
N THR A 51 4.22 -2.23 6.92
CA THR A 51 2.85 -2.51 6.51
C THR A 51 2.15 -3.33 7.57
N MET A 52 0.84 -3.14 7.69
CA MET A 52 -0.01 -3.86 8.62
C MET A 52 -1.36 -4.13 7.96
N HIS A 53 -1.84 -5.37 7.99
CA HIS A 53 -3.22 -5.66 7.60
C HIS A 53 -4.18 -5.19 8.70
N LEU A 54 -5.14 -4.34 8.35
CA LEU A 54 -6.22 -3.91 9.24
C LEU A 54 -7.50 -4.74 9.00
N ALA A 55 -7.68 -5.22 7.78
CA ALA A 55 -8.78 -6.08 7.33
C ALA A 55 -8.27 -6.96 6.15
N PRO A 56 -9.04 -7.95 5.65
CA PRO A 56 -8.62 -8.79 4.53
C PRO A 56 -8.24 -8.03 3.25
N ASP A 57 -8.83 -6.85 3.06
CA ASP A 57 -8.72 -5.99 1.88
C ASP A 57 -8.17 -4.60 2.23
N GLN A 58 -7.68 -4.39 3.46
CA GLN A 58 -7.15 -3.10 3.91
C GLN A 58 -5.78 -3.27 4.54
N ILE A 59 -4.82 -2.51 4.02
CA ILE A 59 -3.47 -2.39 4.56
C ILE A 59 -3.21 -0.96 5.01
N LEU A 60 -2.55 -0.81 6.15
CA LEU A 60 -1.89 0.41 6.55
C LEU A 60 -0.45 0.36 6.05
N VAL A 61 -0.02 1.45 5.42
CA VAL A 61 1.34 1.62 4.90
C VAL A 61 1.97 2.81 5.62
N ALA A 62 3.14 2.58 6.23
CA ALA A 62 3.99 3.62 6.77
C ALA A 62 5.33 3.57 6.03
N ALA A 63 5.65 4.64 5.29
CA ALA A 63 6.85 4.71 4.47
C ALA A 63 7.65 5.96 4.80
N ASP A 64 8.96 5.81 4.94
CA ASP A 64 9.93 6.90 4.96
C ASP A 64 10.46 7.07 3.53
N ILE A 65 10.10 8.19 2.89
CA ILE A 65 10.40 8.48 1.49
C ILE A 65 11.45 9.56 1.42
N GLU A 66 12.51 9.28 0.67
CA GLU A 66 13.51 10.28 0.33
C GLU A 66 13.10 10.97 -0.96
N PHE A 67 13.07 12.31 -0.94
CA PHE A 67 12.76 13.14 -2.09
C PHE A 67 14.04 13.78 -2.66
N ARG A 68 13.98 14.18 -3.93
CA ARG A 68 15.05 14.96 -4.56
C ARG A 68 15.28 16.28 -3.82
N ASP A 69 16.54 16.69 -3.75
CA ASP A 69 16.92 18.00 -3.24
C ASP A 69 16.33 19.15 -4.09
N GLY A 70 16.17 20.31 -3.46
CA GLY A 70 15.73 21.54 -4.14
C GLY A 70 14.24 21.63 -4.43
N LEU A 71 13.43 20.69 -3.93
CA LEU A 71 11.98 20.80 -3.93
C LEU A 71 11.53 21.78 -2.84
N ASP A 72 10.62 22.68 -3.21
CA ASP A 72 9.91 23.48 -2.22
C ASP A 72 8.73 22.68 -1.62
N THR A 73 8.10 23.25 -0.60
CA THR A 73 6.98 22.60 0.10
C THR A 73 5.84 22.23 -0.84
N GLN A 74 5.50 23.08 -1.80
CA GLN A 74 4.40 22.84 -2.73
C GLN A 74 4.70 21.69 -3.69
N ALA A 75 5.95 21.58 -4.15
CA ALA A 75 6.40 20.47 -4.98
C ALA A 75 6.43 19.15 -4.19
N ILE A 76 6.79 19.19 -2.91
CA ILE A 76 6.72 18.03 -2.02
C ILE A 76 5.27 17.57 -1.83
N GLU A 77 4.34 18.47 -1.52
CA GLU A 77 2.91 18.15 -1.39
C GLU A 77 2.38 17.46 -2.67
N ALA A 78 2.65 18.05 -3.84
CA ALA A 78 2.24 17.46 -5.11
C ALA A 78 2.92 16.11 -5.43
N ALA A 79 4.10 15.85 -4.87
CA ALA A 79 4.75 14.55 -4.98
C ALA A 79 4.11 13.51 -4.05
N VAL A 80 3.74 13.92 -2.83
CA VAL A 80 3.00 13.07 -1.87
C VAL A 80 1.65 12.66 -2.44
N ASP A 81 0.87 13.60 -2.98
CA ASP A 81 -0.42 13.29 -3.61
C ASP A 81 -0.30 12.25 -4.74
N ARG A 82 0.77 12.35 -5.55
CA ARG A 82 1.07 11.36 -6.60
C ARG A 82 1.47 10.02 -6.04
N LEU A 83 2.26 9.98 -4.97
CA LEU A 83 2.63 8.74 -4.29
C LEU A 83 1.40 8.02 -3.75
N GLU A 84 0.50 8.74 -3.09
CA GLU A 84 -0.75 8.18 -2.58
C GLU A 84 -1.61 7.61 -3.72
N ALA A 85 -1.73 8.33 -4.83
CA ALA A 85 -2.48 7.87 -6.00
C ALA A 85 -1.87 6.62 -6.66
N GLU A 86 -0.54 6.52 -6.76
CA GLU A 86 0.14 5.35 -7.33
C GLU A 86 0.08 4.14 -6.39
N ILE A 87 0.14 4.34 -5.07
CA ILE A 87 0.08 3.26 -4.07
C ILE A 87 -1.34 2.71 -3.90
N ALA A 88 -2.36 3.56 -3.97
CA ALA A 88 -3.76 3.16 -3.79
C ALA A 88 -4.37 2.42 -5.01
N ARG A 89 -3.57 2.17 -6.06
CA ARG A 89 -4.01 1.59 -7.33
C ARG A 89 -3.99 0.06 -7.33
#